data_AF-A0A1Q9SGT6-F1
#
_entry.id   AF-A0A1Q9SGT6-F1
#
_cell.length_a   1.000
_cell.length_b   1.000
_cell.length_c   1.000
_cell.angle_alpha   90.00
_cell.angle_beta   90.00
_cell.angle_gamma   90.00
#
_symmetry.space_group_name_H-M   'P 1'
#
loop_
_entity.id
_entity.type
_entity.pdbx_description
1 polymer ?
#
loop_
_entity_poly.entity_id
_entity_poly.type
_entity_poly.pdbx_seq_one_letter_code
_entity_poly.pdbx_strand_id
1 'polypeptide(L)'
;METAEWALDRALDEAAGSDDEIGVGFDVAPVDGTLETARWALDQATSVLHAQIRAASRAGVPVAVLAEASALGAHELAAVLDAADPAAPTVAQPAALPTAG
;
A
#
# COMPACT_ATOMS: atom_id res chain seq x y z
N MET A 1 31.11 33.68 5.84
CA MET A 1 30.21 32.55 5.56
C MET A 1 28.96 32.85 6.39
N GLU A 2 28.09 33.72 5.87
CA GLU A 2 26.96 34.33 6.60
C GLU A 2 25.90 34.77 5.57
N THR A 3 25.32 33.79 4.85
CA THR A 3 24.29 34.07 3.82
C THR A 3 23.08 33.16 3.93
N ALA A 4 23.16 32.08 4.71
CA ALA A 4 22.05 31.14 4.90
C ALA A 4 21.06 31.64 5.97
N GLU A 5 21.54 32.32 7.01
CA GLU A 5 20.70 32.80 8.11
C GLU A 5 19.75 33.92 7.66
N TRP A 6 20.22 34.81 6.77
CA TRP A 6 19.40 35.89 6.19
C TRP A 6 18.38 35.43 5.15
N ALA A 7 18.61 34.28 4.50
CA ALA A 7 17.65 33.73 3.53
C ALA A 7 16.43 33.12 4.23
N LEU A 8 16.64 32.57 5.44
CA LEU A 8 15.59 31.95 6.22
C LEU A 8 14.66 32.98 6.85
N ASP A 9 15.20 34.05 7.44
CA ASP A 9 14.39 35.13 8.02
C ASP A 9 13.53 35.81 6.95
N ARG A 10 14.06 35.98 5.74
CA ARG A 10 13.31 36.59 4.63
C ARG A 10 12.18 35.69 4.12
N ALA A 11 12.39 34.37 4.10
CA ALA A 11 11.37 33.40 3.69
C ALA A 11 10.21 33.31 4.69
N LEU A 12 10.51 33.49 5.98
CA LEU A 12 9.49 33.50 7.04
C LEU A 12 8.64 34.78 7.00
N ASP A 13 9.23 35.93 6.70
CA ASP A 13 8.52 37.21 6.59
C ASP A 13 7.57 37.25 5.37
N GLU A 14 7.96 36.61 4.26
CA GLU A 14 7.17 36.52 3.04
C GLU A 14 5.98 35.55 3.18
N ALA A 15 6.13 34.50 4.00
CA ALA A 15 5.06 33.57 4.33
C ALA A 15 4.01 34.17 5.28
N ALA A 16 4.39 35.12 6.13
CA ALA A 16 3.48 35.76 7.08
C ALA A 16 2.55 36.83 6.45
N GLY A 17 2.87 37.32 5.25
CA GLY A 17 2.14 38.40 4.58
C GLY A 17 1.06 37.97 3.56
N SER A 18 0.93 36.68 3.28
CA SER A 18 0.01 36.17 2.25
C SER A 18 -1.34 35.75 2.84
N ASP A 19 -2.06 36.71 3.41
CA ASP A 19 -3.45 36.54 3.87
C ASP A 19 -4.42 37.00 2.78
N ASP A 20 -4.52 36.24 1.68
CA ASP A 20 -5.53 36.49 0.64
C ASP A 20 -6.44 35.26 0.43
N GLU A 21 -7.68 35.50 0.84
CA GLU A 21 -8.93 34.88 0.39
C GLU A 21 -9.30 33.45 0.83
N ILE A 22 -10.25 33.43 1.78
CA ILE A 22 -11.03 32.28 2.24
C ILE A 22 -11.86 31.71 1.08
N GLY A 23 -11.34 30.65 0.45
CA GLY A 23 -12.14 29.66 -0.27
C GLY A 23 -12.28 28.43 0.62
N VAL A 24 -13.52 28.03 0.95
CA VAL A 24 -13.83 26.75 1.63
C VAL A 24 -13.54 25.60 0.65
N GLY A 25 -12.27 25.36 0.37
CA GLY A 25 -11.75 24.11 -0.15
C GLY A 25 -11.36 23.29 1.06
N PHE A 26 -11.84 22.05 1.14
CA PHE A 26 -11.37 21.08 2.11
C PHE A 26 -9.83 21.05 2.02
N ASP A 27 -9.14 21.59 3.02
CA ASP A 27 -7.69 21.58 3.10
C ASP A 27 -7.25 20.16 3.46
N VAL A 28 -7.40 19.26 2.47
CA VAL A 28 -6.65 18.03 2.45
C VAL A 28 -5.24 18.48 2.11
N ALA A 29 -4.44 18.69 3.15
CA ALA A 29 -2.99 18.88 3.00
C ALA A 29 -2.52 17.89 1.93
N PRO A 30 -1.88 18.34 0.84
CA PRO A 30 -1.48 17.45 -0.24
C PRO A 30 -0.61 16.37 0.39
N VAL A 31 -1.12 15.15 0.40
CA VAL A 31 -0.32 13.98 0.79
C VAL A 31 0.90 14.07 -0.12
N ASP A 32 2.07 14.34 0.46
CA ASP A 32 3.29 14.67 -0.26
C ASP A 32 3.40 13.73 -1.47
N GLY A 33 3.48 14.27 -2.69
CA GLY A 33 3.46 13.45 -3.91
C GLY A 33 4.55 12.35 -3.92
N THR A 34 5.57 12.53 -3.09
CA THR A 34 6.61 11.53 -2.78
C THR A 34 6.07 10.31 -2.01
N LEU A 35 5.17 10.50 -1.05
CA LEU A 35 4.52 9.43 -0.30
C LEU A 35 3.55 8.64 -1.18
N GLU A 36 2.78 9.32 -2.02
CA GLU A 36 1.92 8.63 -2.99
C GLU A 36 2.74 7.83 -4.02
N THR A 37 3.84 8.41 -4.48
CA THR A 37 4.79 7.71 -5.37
C THR A 37 5.41 6.48 -4.68
N ALA A 38 5.81 6.62 -3.42
CA ALA A 38 6.36 5.52 -2.64
C ALA A 38 5.32 4.42 -2.40
N ARG A 39 4.08 4.79 -2.10
CA ARG A 39 2.94 3.87 -1.95
C ARG A 39 2.71 3.08 -3.23
N TRP A 40 2.69 3.77 -4.38
CA TRP A 40 2.53 3.13 -5.67
C TRP A 40 3.69 2.19 -6.01
N ALA A 41 4.93 2.62 -5.78
CA ALA A 41 6.10 1.78 -6.02
C ALA A 41 6.10 0.52 -5.13
N LEU A 42 5.67 0.65 -3.88
CA LEU A 42 5.53 -0.48 -2.95
C LEU A 42 4.44 -1.45 -3.40
N ASP A 43 3.29 -0.95 -3.85
CA ASP A 43 2.19 -1.77 -4.39
C ASP A 43 2.65 -2.57 -5.63
N GLN A 44 3.39 -1.94 -6.53
CA GLN A 44 3.97 -2.60 -7.69
C GLN A 44 5.01 -3.66 -7.31
N ALA A 45 5.92 -3.34 -6.37
CA ALA A 45 6.91 -4.30 -5.88
C ALA A 45 6.25 -5.53 -5.25
N THR A 46 5.18 -5.31 -4.47
CA THR A 46 4.40 -6.37 -3.82
C THR A 46 3.71 -7.26 -4.86
N SER A 47 3.07 -6.64 -5.86
CA SER A 47 2.45 -7.36 -6.97
C SER A 47 3.46 -8.23 -7.75
N VAL A 48 4.66 -7.70 -8.01
CA VAL A 48 5.74 -8.44 -8.67
C VAL A 48 6.23 -9.61 -7.82
N LEU A 49 6.44 -9.41 -6.51
CA LEU A 49 6.84 -10.48 -5.58
C LEU A 49 5.80 -11.61 -5.57
N HIS A 50 4.51 -11.28 -5.47
CA HIS A 50 3.42 -12.26 -5.51
C HIS A 50 3.40 -13.06 -6.81
N ALA A 51 3.64 -12.41 -7.95
CA ALA A 51 3.73 -13.09 -9.24
C ALA A 51 4.91 -14.08 -9.30
N GLN A 52 6.07 -13.68 -8.77
CA GLN A 52 7.26 -14.54 -8.71
C GLN A 52 7.07 -15.75 -7.80
N ILE A 53 6.48 -15.55 -6.61
CA ILE A 53 6.15 -16.65 -5.68
C ILE A 53 5.24 -17.67 -6.35
N ARG A 54 4.20 -17.22 -7.04
CA ARG A 54 3.28 -18.11 -7.78
C ARG A 54 4.00 -18.84 -8.90
N ALA A 55 4.85 -18.15 -9.67
CA ALA A 55 5.62 -18.78 -10.74
C ALA A 55 6.56 -19.86 -10.20
N ALA A 56 7.25 -19.59 -9.10
CA ALA A 56 8.13 -20.55 -8.44
C ALA A 56 7.36 -21.74 -7.85
N SER A 57 6.19 -21.50 -7.24
CA SER A 57 5.31 -22.57 -6.77
C SER A 57 4.85 -23.48 -7.92
N ARG A 58 4.44 -22.92 -9.08
CA ARG A 58 4.08 -23.71 -10.27
C ARG A 58 5.25 -24.51 -10.84
N ALA A 59 6.47 -24.01 -10.67
CA ALA A 59 7.70 -24.73 -11.03
C ALA A 59 8.06 -25.85 -10.03
N GLY A 60 7.28 -26.03 -8.95
CA GLY A 60 7.47 -27.09 -7.96
C GLY A 60 8.42 -26.71 -6.81
N VAL A 61 8.73 -25.42 -6.63
CA VAL A 61 9.54 -24.97 -5.48
C VAL A 61 8.76 -25.23 -4.18
N PRO A 62 9.35 -25.90 -3.17
CA PRO A 62 8.67 -26.16 -1.91
C PRO A 62 8.25 -24.89 -1.17
N VAL A 63 7.07 -24.91 -0.55
CA VAL A 63 6.51 -23.78 0.21
C VAL A 63 7.45 -23.29 1.32
N ALA A 64 8.18 -24.19 1.98
CA ALA A 64 9.18 -23.82 2.99
C ALA A 64 10.31 -22.95 2.43
N VAL A 65 10.79 -23.27 1.22
CA VAL A 65 11.84 -22.51 0.53
C VAL A 65 11.30 -21.15 0.06
N LEU A 66 10.04 -21.10 -0.39
CA LEU A 66 9.38 -19.85 -0.75
C LEU A 66 9.19 -18.93 0.46
N ALA A 67 8.80 -19.47 1.62
CA ALA A 67 8.65 -18.69 2.85
C ALA A 67 9.97 -18.07 3.29
N GLU A 68 11.06 -18.85 3.24
CA GLU A 68 12.40 -18.36 3.57
C GLU A 68 12.89 -17.28 2.60
N ALA A 69 12.73 -17.50 1.28
CA ALA A 69 13.19 -16.57 0.25
C ALA A 69 12.38 -15.27 0.17
N SER A 70 11.09 -15.32 0.52
CA SER A 70 10.21 -14.15 0.49
C SER A 70 10.10 -13.42 1.82
N ALA A 71 10.65 -14.00 2.90
CA ALA A 71 10.45 -13.55 4.28
C ALA A 71 8.97 -13.41 4.69
N LEU A 72 8.06 -14.06 3.96
CA LEU A 72 6.63 -14.06 4.26
C LEU A 72 6.29 -15.13 5.28
N GLY A 73 5.33 -14.80 6.15
CA GLY A 73 4.73 -15.78 7.05
C GLY A 73 3.91 -16.82 6.29
N ALA A 74 3.73 -18.00 6.89
CA ALA A 74 2.99 -19.11 6.28
C ALA A 74 1.55 -18.72 5.86
N HIS A 75 0.89 -17.84 6.62
CA HIS A 75 -0.47 -17.37 6.32
C HIS A 75 -0.52 -16.48 5.09
N GLU A 76 0.42 -15.54 4.98
CA GLU A 76 0.51 -14.61 3.85
C GLU A 76 0.93 -15.35 2.57
N LEU A 77 1.87 -16.28 2.69
CA LEU A 77 2.27 -17.15 1.59
C LEU A 77 1.10 -18.00 1.08
N ALA A 78 0.28 -18.56 1.97
CA ALA A 78 -0.93 -19.28 1.60
C ALA A 78 -1.92 -18.36 0.86
N ALA A 79 -2.17 -17.16 1.36
CA ALA A 79 -3.05 -16.19 0.70
C ALA A 79 -2.57 -15.80 -0.71
N VAL A 80 -1.26 -15.65 -0.91
CA VAL A 80 -0.66 -15.37 -2.23
C VAL A 80 -0.87 -16.52 -3.21
N LEU A 81 -0.74 -17.76 -2.73
CA LEU A 81 -0.92 -18.96 -3.54
C LEU A 81 -2.41 -19.24 -3.84
N ASP A 82 -3.30 -19.05 -2.88
CA ASP A 82 -4.75 -19.22 -3.03
C ASP A 82 -5.36 -18.18 -3.98
N ALA A 83 -4.90 -16.93 -3.94
CA ALA A 83 -5.35 -15.87 -4.86
C ALA A 83 -5.01 -16.15 -6.34
N ALA A 84 -4.17 -17.15 -6.62
CA ALA A 84 -3.84 -17.58 -7.97
C ALA A 84 -4.83 -18.58 -8.56
N ASP A 85 -5.72 -19.17 -7.73
CA ASP A 85 -6.66 -20.20 -8.15
C ASP A 85 -8.08 -19.61 -8.32
N PRO A 86 -8.50 -19.26 -9.55
CA PRO A 86 -9.87 -18.83 -9.80
C PRO A 86 -10.90 -19.98 -9.64
N ALA A 87 -10.48 -21.21 -9.32
CA ALA A 87 -11.35 -22.37 -9.21
C ALA A 87 -11.88 -22.66 -7.79
N ALA A 88 -11.49 -21.90 -6.76
CA ALA A 88 -12.09 -22.05 -5.44
C ALA A 88 -13.43 -21.31 -5.40
N PRO A 89 -14.60 -22.00 -5.40
CA PRO A 89 -15.85 -21.30 -5.13
C PRO A 89 -15.73 -20.71 -3.72
N THR A 90 -15.87 -19.38 -3.63
CA THR A 90 -16.28 -18.73 -2.38
C THR A 90 -17.48 -19.52 -1.88
N VAL A 91 -17.28 -20.31 -0.83
CA VAL A 91 -18.37 -21.01 -0.17
C VAL A 91 -19.18 -19.91 0.48
N ALA A 92 -20.16 -19.38 -0.26
CA ALA A 92 -21.20 -18.54 0.28
C ALA A 92 -21.85 -19.36 1.38
N GLN A 93 -21.54 -19.00 2.62
CA GLN A 93 -22.10 -19.60 3.82
C GLN A 93 -23.63 -19.61 3.63
N PRO A 94 -24.32 -20.76 3.72
CA PRO A 94 -25.75 -20.78 3.50
C PRO A 94 -26.38 -19.90 4.57
N ALA A 95 -27.06 -18.84 4.12
CA ALA A 95 -27.83 -17.97 4.98
C ALA A 95 -28.75 -18.86 5.82
N ALA A 96 -28.54 -18.86 7.13
CA ALA A 96 -29.41 -19.55 8.06
C ALA A 96 -30.83 -18.98 7.87
N LEU A 97 -31.74 -19.81 7.36
CA LEU A 97 -33.17 -19.51 7.30
C LEU A 97 -33.64 -19.16 8.73
N PRO A 98 -34.26 -17.99 8.96
CA PRO A 98 -34.92 -17.76 10.23
C PRO A 98 -36.13 -18.70 10.30
N THR A 99 -36.03 -19.74 11.13
CA THR A 99 -37.20 -20.49 11.60
C THR A 99 -38.11 -19.53 12.35
N ALA A 100 -39.20 -19.10 11.70
CA ALA A 100 -40.32 -18.47 12.38
C ALA A 100 -41.08 -19.56 13.15
N GLY A 101 -41.27 -19.33 14.45
CA GLY A 101 -42.14 -20.12 15.34
C GLY A 101 -43.61 -19.72 15.25
#